data_AF-A0A9P8IHG7-F1
#
_entry.id   AF-A0A9P8IHG7-F1
#
_cell.length_a   1.000
_cell.length_b   1.000
_cell.length_c   1.000
_cell.angle_alpha   90.00
_cell.angle_beta   90.00
_cell.angle_gamma   90.00
#
_symmetry.space_group_name_H-M   'P 1'
#
loop_
_entity.id
_entity.type
_entity.pdbx_description
1 polymer ?
#
loop_
_entity_poly.entity_id
_entity_poly.type
_entity_poly.pdbx_seq_one_letter_code
_entity_poly.pdbx_strand_id
1 'polypeptide(L)'
;LLFQAITSSPPNSVLLREANTTFNSEVMSGKPLDSPARRYAKNLTHTSERLAAQVAILRKENKEQELILKKRKKRPSGKRTAMQGHFILSTAEIHNKVLVAELETVRKKRKKTTTRKRKQQETLLEDEEESIEMTSDSKSSSLSDCIMVGQH
;
A
#
# COMPACT_ATOMS: atom_id res chain seq x y z
N LEU A 1 25.52 32.17 -14.46
CA LEU A 1 25.06 30.76 -14.50
C LEU A 1 24.91 30.12 -13.11
N LEU A 2 25.63 30.58 -12.06
CA LEU A 2 25.62 29.93 -10.74
C LEU A 2 24.28 29.98 -9.96
N PHE A 3 23.38 30.94 -10.23
CA PHE A 3 22.16 31.13 -9.43
C PHE A 3 20.89 30.38 -9.94
N GLN A 4 21.02 29.51 -10.94
CA GLN A 4 19.91 28.71 -11.49
C GLN A 4 19.80 27.30 -10.85
N ALA A 5 20.67 26.96 -9.90
CA ALA A 5 20.78 25.61 -9.32
C ALA A 5 19.53 25.11 -8.57
N ILE A 6 18.68 26.03 -8.08
CA ILE A 6 17.53 25.71 -7.21
C ILE A 6 16.28 25.27 -8.00
N THR A 7 16.23 25.49 -9.32
CA THR A 7 15.01 25.25 -10.11
C THR A 7 14.86 23.83 -10.64
N SER A 8 15.90 22.98 -10.61
CA SER A 8 15.82 21.58 -11.03
C SER A 8 15.35 20.66 -9.90
N SER A 9 14.65 19.58 -10.26
CA SER A 9 14.20 18.54 -9.32
C SER A 9 14.63 17.15 -9.82
N PRO A 10 15.47 16.41 -9.10
CA PRO A 10 16.16 16.82 -7.88
C PRO A 10 17.25 17.88 -8.17
N PRO A 11 17.53 18.79 -7.23
CA PRO A 11 18.58 19.79 -7.42
C PRO A 11 19.94 19.10 -7.51
N ASN A 12 20.80 19.56 -8.42
CA ASN A 12 22.15 19.04 -8.54
C ASN A 12 22.95 19.42 -7.28
N SER A 13 23.41 18.42 -6.54
CA SER A 13 24.08 18.60 -5.25
C SER A 13 25.38 19.39 -5.34
N VAL A 14 26.13 19.25 -6.43
CA VAL A 14 27.38 19.97 -6.67
C VAL A 14 27.10 21.44 -6.92
N LEU A 15 26.20 21.74 -7.86
CA LEU A 15 25.82 23.12 -8.20
C LEU A 15 25.14 23.83 -7.03
N LEU A 16 24.33 23.12 -6.24
CA LEU A 16 23.68 23.68 -5.05
C LEU A 16 24.71 24.04 -3.98
N ARG A 17 25.73 23.18 -3.76
CA ARG A 17 26.81 23.47 -2.82
C ARG A 17 27.63 24.68 -3.27
N GLU A 18 28.00 24.73 -4.55
CA GLU A 18 28.72 25.87 -5.13
C GLU A 18 27.92 27.17 -4.96
N ALA A 19 26.65 27.19 -5.36
CA ALA A 19 25.77 28.35 -5.22
C ALA A 19 25.58 28.79 -3.76
N ASN A 20 25.48 27.84 -2.82
CA ASN A 20 25.43 28.14 -1.39
C ASN A 20 26.74 28.74 -0.88
N THR A 21 27.90 28.21 -1.30
CA THR A 21 29.20 28.77 -0.88
C THR A 21 29.40 30.19 -1.38
N THR A 22 29.05 30.47 -2.65
CA THR A 22 29.16 31.81 -3.22
C THR A 22 28.20 32.78 -2.53
N PHE A 23 26.92 32.39 -2.36
CA PHE A 23 25.94 33.20 -1.65
C PHE A 23 26.37 33.50 -0.22
N ASN A 24 26.84 32.51 0.54
CA ASN A 24 27.31 32.72 1.91
C ASN A 24 28.52 33.67 1.95
N SER A 25 29.46 33.55 1.00
CA SER A 25 30.60 34.47 0.94
C SER A 25 30.18 35.92 0.66
N GLU A 26 29.18 36.12 -0.20
CA GLU A 26 28.62 37.45 -0.48
C GLU A 26 27.90 38.02 0.76
N VAL A 27 27.12 37.21 1.46
CA VAL A 27 26.46 37.62 2.72
C VAL A 27 27.49 37.98 3.79
N MET A 28 28.57 37.21 3.92
CA MET A 28 29.66 37.48 4.88
C MET A 28 30.47 38.74 4.53
N SER A 29 30.48 39.15 3.26
CA SER A 29 31.18 40.37 2.84
C SER A 29 30.56 41.66 3.41
N GLY A 30 29.34 41.60 3.94
CA GLY A 30 28.61 42.74 4.50
C GLY A 30 28.17 43.80 3.48
N LYS A 31 28.43 43.57 2.20
CA LYS A 31 28.02 44.46 1.11
C LYS A 31 26.53 44.27 0.78
N PRO A 32 25.84 45.30 0.26
CA PRO A 32 24.48 45.13 -0.26
C PRO A 32 24.42 44.01 -1.30
N LEU A 33 23.49 43.07 -1.12
CA LEU A 33 23.32 41.95 -2.04
C LEU A 33 22.84 42.42 -3.41
N ASP A 34 23.51 41.95 -4.46
CA ASP A 34 23.09 42.20 -5.84
C ASP A 34 21.79 41.44 -6.18
N SER A 35 21.12 41.85 -7.26
CA SER A 35 19.86 41.27 -7.74
C SER A 35 19.89 39.72 -7.84
N PRO A 36 20.96 39.07 -8.37
CA PRO A 36 21.03 37.62 -8.43
C PRO A 36 21.02 36.94 -7.06
N ALA A 37 21.77 37.48 -6.08
CA ALA A 37 21.83 36.96 -4.72
C ALA A 37 20.50 37.12 -3.98
N ARG A 38 19.81 38.26 -4.19
CA ARG A 38 18.45 38.47 -3.65
C ARG A 38 17.44 37.47 -4.24
N ARG A 39 17.51 37.22 -5.55
CA ARG A 39 16.67 36.22 -6.22
C ARG A 39 16.96 34.82 -5.69
N TYR A 40 18.23 34.50 -5.47
CA TYR A 40 18.64 33.24 -4.87
C TYR A 40 18.06 33.05 -3.47
N ALA A 41 18.13 34.06 -2.62
CA ALA A 41 17.52 34.04 -1.28
C ALA A 41 16.00 33.79 -1.34
N LYS A 42 15.28 34.46 -2.24
CA LYS A 42 13.83 34.23 -2.45
C LYS A 42 13.53 32.81 -2.95
N ASN A 43 14.37 32.27 -3.83
CA ASN A 43 14.19 30.89 -4.31
C ASN A 43 14.49 29.88 -3.20
N LEU A 44 15.44 30.17 -2.32
CA LEU A 44 15.79 29.33 -1.19
C LEU A 44 14.64 29.20 -0.20
N THR A 45 13.93 30.30 0.10
CA THR A 45 12.75 30.26 0.98
C THR A 45 11.64 29.39 0.37
N HIS A 46 11.24 29.66 -0.88
CA HIS A 46 10.21 28.87 -1.56
C HIS A 46 10.56 27.37 -1.65
N THR A 47 11.82 27.04 -1.93
CA THR A 47 12.23 25.64 -2.01
C THR A 47 12.32 24.97 -0.65
N SER A 48 12.72 25.67 0.40
CA SER A 48 12.70 25.15 1.76
C SER A 48 11.28 24.81 2.23
N GLU A 49 10.30 25.68 1.96
CA GLU A 49 8.88 25.46 2.26
C GLU A 49 8.33 24.26 1.47
N ARG A 50 8.62 24.21 0.16
CA ARG A 50 8.22 23.10 -0.70
C ARG A 50 8.80 21.76 -0.22
N LEU A 51 10.08 21.73 0.14
CA LEU A 51 10.74 20.53 0.67
C LEU A 51 10.13 20.11 2.01
N ALA A 52 9.86 21.06 2.91
CA ALA A 52 9.20 20.76 4.17
C ALA A 52 7.81 20.13 3.97
N ALA A 53 7.02 20.67 3.03
CA ALA A 53 5.71 20.11 2.67
C ALA A 53 5.84 18.70 2.08
N GLN A 54 6.76 18.49 1.13
CA GLN A 54 7.02 17.17 0.54
C GLN A 54 7.45 16.14 1.59
N VAL A 55 8.36 16.52 2.51
CA VAL A 55 8.79 15.65 3.61
C VAL A 55 7.64 15.32 4.55
N ALA A 56 6.75 16.26 4.84
CA ALA A 56 5.56 16.01 5.67
C ALA A 56 4.61 15.00 5.01
N ILE A 57 4.35 15.16 3.70
CA ILE A 57 3.52 14.23 2.91
C ILE A 57 4.14 12.84 2.91
N LEU A 58 5.42 12.71 2.54
CA LEU A 58 6.11 11.42 2.47
C LEU A 58 6.17 10.71 3.83
N ARG A 59 6.38 11.46 4.93
CA ARG A 59 6.33 10.89 6.29
C ARG A 59 4.94 10.36 6.64
N LYS A 60 3.87 11.06 6.22
CA LYS A 60 2.50 10.61 6.43
C LYS A 60 2.23 9.33 5.62
N GLU A 61 2.54 9.33 4.33
CA GLU A 61 2.36 8.17 3.46
C GLU A 61 3.14 6.96 3.96
N ASN A 62 4.41 7.14 4.38
CA ASN A 62 5.22 6.05 4.90
C ASN A 62 4.62 5.48 6.19
N LYS A 63 4.12 6.33 7.11
CA LYS A 63 3.39 5.86 8.31
C LYS A 63 2.14 5.06 7.94
N GLU A 64 1.36 5.52 6.95
CA GLU A 64 0.17 4.80 6.50
C GLU A 64 0.52 3.44 5.86
N GLN A 65 1.55 3.40 5.01
CA GLN A 65 2.07 2.17 4.42
C GLN A 65 2.56 1.20 5.49
N GLU A 66 3.34 1.67 6.46
CA GLU A 66 3.77 0.86 7.60
C GLU A 66 2.60 0.30 8.40
N LEU A 67 1.53 1.08 8.63
CA LEU A 67 0.34 0.60 9.32
C LEU A 67 -0.35 -0.51 8.53
N ILE A 68 -0.47 -0.37 7.21
CA ILE A 68 -1.02 -1.40 6.33
C ILE A 68 -0.15 -2.66 6.38
N LEU A 69 1.18 -2.51 6.29
CA LEU A 69 2.12 -3.63 6.34
C LEU A 69 2.09 -4.32 7.71
N LYS A 70 2.04 -3.58 8.82
CA LYS A 70 1.88 -4.13 10.18
C LYS A 70 0.56 -4.90 10.29
N LYS A 71 -0.56 -4.37 9.78
CA LYS A 71 -1.85 -5.08 9.74
C LYS A 71 -1.77 -6.36 8.90
N ARG A 72 -1.15 -6.32 7.72
CA ARG A 72 -0.97 -7.49 6.83
C ARG A 72 -0.02 -8.55 7.41
N LYS A 73 1.07 -8.12 8.04
CA LYS A 73 2.05 -9.02 8.70
C LYS A 73 1.42 -9.72 9.90
N LYS A 74 0.58 -9.00 10.67
CA LYS A 74 -0.07 -9.53 11.87
C LYS A 74 -1.22 -10.51 11.61
N ARG A 75 -1.59 -10.82 10.34
CA ARG A 75 -2.73 -11.69 9.92
C ARG A 75 -3.31 -12.53 11.08
N PRO A 76 -4.24 -11.96 11.89
CA PRO A 76 -4.57 -12.52 13.19
C PRO A 76 -5.61 -13.64 13.10
N SER A 77 -5.89 -14.14 11.89
CA SER A 77 -6.98 -15.09 11.64
C SER A 77 -6.53 -16.32 10.86
N GLY A 78 -7.20 -17.44 11.13
CA GLY A 78 -7.03 -18.70 10.41
C GLY A 78 -5.91 -19.56 10.98
N LYS A 79 -5.50 -20.58 10.22
CA LYS A 79 -4.53 -21.60 10.67
C LYS A 79 -3.21 -21.00 11.17
N ARG A 80 -2.76 -19.91 10.55
CA ARG A 80 -1.46 -19.27 10.84
C ARG A 80 -1.38 -18.70 12.25
N THR A 81 -2.51 -18.19 12.79
CA THR A 81 -2.61 -17.76 14.20
C THR A 81 -2.56 -18.95 15.13
N ALA A 82 -3.29 -20.02 14.81
CA ALA A 82 -3.37 -21.22 15.64
C ALA A 82 -2.00 -21.91 15.82
N MET A 83 -1.11 -21.78 14.83
CA MET A 83 0.24 -22.36 14.88
C MET A 83 1.34 -21.36 15.31
N GLN A 84 1.03 -20.08 15.49
CA GLN A 84 2.05 -19.09 15.85
C GLN A 84 2.61 -19.36 17.26
N GLY A 85 3.94 -19.35 17.42
CA GLY A 85 4.61 -19.56 18.71
C GLY A 85 4.76 -21.02 19.16
N HIS A 86 4.30 -21.98 18.36
CA HIS A 86 4.45 -23.42 18.66
C HIS A 86 5.59 -23.98 17.77
N PHE A 87 6.74 -24.25 18.37
CA PHE A 87 7.95 -24.70 17.65
C PHE A 87 8.02 -26.23 17.51
N ILE A 88 7.34 -26.97 18.40
CA ILE A 88 7.23 -28.43 18.37
C ILE A 88 5.73 -28.75 18.31
N LEU A 89 5.30 -29.32 17.19
CA LEU A 89 3.90 -29.60 16.93
C LEU A 89 3.53 -30.95 17.54
N SER A 90 3.17 -31.00 18.83
CA SER A 90 2.40 -32.14 19.34
C SER A 90 1.05 -32.13 18.62
N THR A 91 0.79 -33.19 17.87
CA THR A 91 -0.23 -33.24 16.81
C THR A 91 -1.63 -32.95 17.35
N ALA A 92 -2.00 -33.43 18.54
CA ALA A 92 -3.38 -33.35 19.02
C ALA A 92 -3.85 -31.93 19.39
N GLU A 93 -3.06 -31.16 20.14
CA GLU A 93 -3.48 -29.85 20.65
C GLU A 93 -3.56 -28.79 19.55
N ILE A 94 -2.67 -28.86 18.56
CA ILE A 94 -2.63 -27.93 17.45
C ILE A 94 -3.64 -28.32 16.37
N HIS A 95 -3.84 -29.63 16.13
CA HIS A 95 -4.81 -30.13 15.16
C HIS A 95 -6.23 -29.60 15.45
N ASN A 96 -6.67 -29.66 16.71
CA ASN A 96 -8.00 -29.17 17.08
C ASN A 96 -8.14 -27.65 16.87
N LYS A 97 -7.12 -26.86 17.23
CA LYS A 97 -7.09 -25.41 17.02
C LYS A 97 -7.12 -25.05 15.53
N VAL A 98 -6.41 -25.83 14.70
CA VAL A 98 -6.38 -25.65 13.24
C VAL A 98 -7.73 -26.01 12.61
N LEU A 99 -8.37 -27.11 13.02
CA LEU A 99 -9.70 -27.50 12.54
C LEU A 99 -10.76 -26.43 12.84
N VAL A 100 -10.77 -25.89 14.07
CA VAL A 100 -11.68 -24.80 14.44
C VAL A 100 -11.42 -23.57 13.57
N ALA A 101 -10.15 -23.19 13.38
CA ALA A 101 -9.77 -22.08 12.53
C ALA A 101 -10.17 -22.29 11.05
N GLU A 102 -10.10 -23.53 10.55
CA GLU A 102 -10.56 -23.91 9.21
C GLU A 102 -12.06 -23.73 9.04
N LEU A 103 -12.86 -24.31 9.93
CA LEU A 103 -14.32 -24.20 9.90
C LEU A 103 -14.76 -22.73 9.96
N GLU A 104 -14.12 -21.93 10.80
CA GLU A 104 -14.39 -20.50 10.86
C GLU A 104 -14.08 -19.77 9.55
N THR A 105 -12.95 -20.08 8.92
CA THR A 105 -12.57 -19.45 7.64
C THR A 105 -13.53 -19.85 6.51
N VAL A 106 -13.95 -21.12 6.46
CA VAL A 106 -14.95 -21.62 5.50
C VAL A 106 -16.29 -20.95 5.73
N ARG A 107 -16.75 -20.84 6.98
CA ARG A 107 -18.01 -20.15 7.34
C ARG A 107 -17.98 -18.68 6.94
N LYS A 108 -16.87 -17.98 7.21
CA LYS A 108 -16.68 -16.56 6.83
C LYS A 108 -16.67 -16.40 5.31
N LYS A 109 -16.01 -17.30 4.56
CA LYS A 109 -16.04 -17.31 3.08
C LYS A 109 -17.46 -17.51 2.55
N ARG A 110 -18.17 -18.53 3.04
CA ARG A 110 -19.56 -18.82 2.65
C ARG A 110 -20.47 -17.60 2.86
N LYS A 111 -20.44 -16.98 4.05
CA LYS A 111 -21.23 -15.77 4.34
C LYS A 111 -20.95 -14.64 3.34
N LYS A 112 -19.67 -14.38 3.02
CA LYS A 112 -19.29 -13.32 2.08
C LYS A 112 -19.77 -13.60 0.65
N THR A 113 -19.77 -14.86 0.22
CA THR A 113 -20.35 -15.27 -1.07
C THR A 113 -21.86 -15.06 -1.09
N THR A 114 -22.57 -15.42 -0.01
CA THR A 114 -24.03 -15.22 0.09
C THR A 114 -24.40 -13.74 0.04
N THR A 115 -23.68 -12.87 0.77
CA THR A 115 -23.96 -11.42 0.76
C THR A 115 -23.67 -10.79 -0.61
N ARG A 116 -22.63 -11.24 -1.31
CA ARG A 116 -22.35 -10.78 -2.68
C ARG A 116 -23.41 -11.23 -3.67
N LYS A 117 -23.89 -12.48 -3.56
CA LYS A 117 -25.00 -12.99 -4.37
C LYS A 117 -26.28 -12.20 -4.14
N ARG A 118 -26.62 -11.88 -2.88
CA ARG A 118 -27.77 -11.01 -2.57
C ARG A 118 -27.63 -9.62 -3.17
N LYS A 119 -26.46 -9.01 -3.06
CA LYS A 119 -26.21 -7.69 -3.66
C LYS A 119 -26.27 -7.70 -5.19
N GLN A 120 -25.81 -8.79 -5.82
CA GLN A 120 -25.95 -8.98 -7.27
C GLN A 120 -27.39 -9.28 -7.68
N GLN A 121 -28.15 -9.98 -6.84
CA GLN A 121 -29.56 -10.29 -7.10
C GLN A 121 -30.46 -9.07 -6.90
N GLU A 122 -30.17 -8.18 -5.94
CA GLU A 122 -30.85 -6.88 -5.83
C GLU A 122 -30.61 -6.00 -7.06
N THR A 123 -29.37 -5.92 -7.56
CA THR A 123 -29.09 -5.17 -8.81
C THR A 123 -29.72 -5.82 -10.03
N LEU A 124 -29.74 -7.16 -10.11
CA LEU A 124 -30.40 -7.88 -11.20
C LEU A 124 -31.92 -7.75 -11.15
N LEU A 125 -32.54 -7.63 -9.97
CA LEU A 125 -33.99 -7.42 -9.84
C LEU A 125 -34.40 -5.97 -10.20
N GLU A 126 -33.52 -4.98 -10.02
CA GLU A 126 -33.72 -3.62 -10.56
C GLU A 126 -33.58 -3.60 -12.10
N ASP A 127 -32.70 -4.43 -12.67
CA ASP A 127 -32.49 -4.54 -14.13
C ASP A 127 -33.48 -5.51 -14.84
N GLU A 128 -34.09 -6.48 -14.12
CA GLU A 128 -35.04 -7.47 -14.66
C GLU A 128 -36.49 -6.98 -14.77
N GLU A 129 -36.86 -5.81 -14.22
CA GLU A 129 -38.13 -5.15 -14.63
C GLU A 129 -38.09 -4.63 -16.08
N GLU A 130 -36.90 -4.57 -16.71
CA GLU A 130 -36.72 -4.08 -18.08
C GLU A 130 -36.38 -5.17 -19.13
N SER A 131 -36.25 -6.45 -18.77
CA SER A 131 -35.83 -7.46 -19.77
C SER A 131 -36.39 -8.87 -19.54
N ILE A 132 -37.62 -9.09 -20.03
CA ILE A 132 -38.12 -10.44 -20.30
C ILE A 132 -37.62 -10.86 -21.70
N GLU A 133 -36.69 -11.83 -21.78
CA GLU A 133 -36.78 -13.03 -22.65
C GLU A 133 -35.50 -13.90 -22.67
N MET A 134 -35.68 -15.16 -22.26
CA MET A 134 -35.16 -16.43 -22.84
C MET A 134 -33.63 -16.67 -22.98
N THR A 135 -33.09 -17.65 -22.23
CA THR A 135 -32.90 -19.05 -22.68
C THR A 135 -32.06 -19.88 -21.69
N SER A 136 -32.39 -21.16 -21.64
CA SER A 136 -31.81 -22.25 -20.83
C SER A 136 -30.59 -22.87 -21.50
N ASP A 137 -29.53 -23.24 -20.76
CA ASP A 137 -29.06 -24.64 -20.71
C ASP A 137 -28.05 -24.90 -19.57
N SER A 138 -28.09 -26.16 -19.14
CA SER A 138 -27.49 -26.87 -18.02
C SER A 138 -26.05 -27.31 -18.26
N LYS A 139 -25.22 -27.39 -17.20
CA LYS A 139 -24.58 -28.65 -16.75
C LYS A 139 -23.57 -28.47 -15.61
N SER A 140 -23.80 -29.29 -14.59
CA SER A 140 -22.90 -29.72 -13.53
C SER A 140 -21.61 -30.34 -14.09
N SER A 141 -20.44 -29.93 -13.59
CA SER A 141 -19.26 -30.80 -13.61
C SER A 141 -18.62 -30.86 -12.22
N SER A 142 -18.71 -32.06 -11.64
CA SER A 142 -18.02 -32.48 -10.42
C SER A 142 -16.56 -32.77 -10.79
N LEU A 143 -15.64 -31.86 -10.48
CA LEU A 143 -14.19 -32.10 -10.59
C LEU A 143 -13.71 -32.67 -9.25
N SER A 144 -13.61 -34.00 -9.19
CA SER A 144 -12.85 -34.72 -8.15
C SER A 144 -11.53 -35.15 -8.75
N ASP A 145 -10.47 -34.36 -8.55
CA ASP A 145 -9.10 -34.74 -8.92
C ASP A 145 -8.43 -35.44 -7.72
N CYS A 146 -8.24 -36.75 -7.83
CA CYS A 146 -7.44 -37.53 -6.90
C CYS A 146 -5.98 -37.51 -7.34
N ILE A 147 -5.06 -37.15 -6.43
CA ILE A 147 -3.62 -37.23 -6.66
C ILE A 147 -3.15 -38.65 -6.32
N MET A 148 -2.64 -39.37 -7.33
CA MET A 148 -1.98 -40.66 -7.15
C MET A 148 -0.55 -40.44 -6.64
N VAL A 149 -0.23 -40.96 -5.45
CA VAL A 149 1.13 -41.02 -4.92
C VAL A 149 1.73 -42.37 -5.31
N GLY A 150 2.75 -42.35 -6.15
CA GLY A 150 3.50 -43.55 -6.52
C GLY A 150 4.19 -44.16 -5.31
N GLN A 151 4.05 -45.48 -5.14
CA GLN A 151 4.78 -46.25 -4.14
C GLN A 151 5.96 -46.97 -4.80
N HIS A 152 7.11 -46.80 -4.14
CA HIS A 152 8.40 -47.50 -4.20
C HIS A 152 9.18 -47.56 -5.52
#